data_AF-A0A0G0PXE3-F1
#
_entry.id   AF-A0A0G0PXE3-F1
#
_cell.length_a   1.000
_cell.length_b   1.000
_cell.length_c   1.000
_cell.angle_alpha   90.00
_cell.angle_beta   90.00
_cell.angle_gamma   90.00
#
_symmetry.space_group_name_H-M   'P 1'
#
loop_
_entity.id
_entity.type
_entity.pdbx_description
1 polymer ?
#
loop_
_entity_poly.entity_id
_entity_poly.type
_entity_poly.pdbx_seq_one_letter_code
_entity_poly.pdbx_strand_id
1 'polypeptide(L)'
;MEFKKELNIDKAPKPRAYIEFGLPGHETEYVFTTQEDEHCESQELQLGWGKELKSLLGDGWLIMDRGTRIEIVPPNSTRTSETDTKLREAINTATNNKFEFGETT
;
A
#
# COMPACT_ATOMS: atom_id res chain seq x y z
N MET A 1 -18.99 39.65 15.30
CA MET A 1 -18.99 38.17 15.26
C MET A 1 -17.99 37.76 14.21
N GLU A 2 -16.95 37.05 14.65
CA GLU A 2 -15.80 36.66 13.82
C GLU A 2 -16.18 35.59 12.79
N PHE A 3 -15.60 35.71 11.60
CA PHE A 3 -15.66 34.74 10.51
C PHE A 3 -14.92 33.46 10.89
N LYS A 4 -15.62 32.34 11.08
CA LYS A 4 -15.01 31.02 10.93
C LYS A 4 -14.99 30.69 9.44
N LYS A 5 -13.92 31.08 8.76
CA LYS A 5 -13.55 30.51 7.47
C LYS A 5 -13.05 29.10 7.79
N GLU A 6 -13.91 28.11 7.69
CA GLU A 6 -13.49 26.72 7.69
C GLU A 6 -12.50 26.56 6.55
N LEU A 7 -11.25 26.24 6.91
CA LEU A 7 -10.20 25.85 5.98
C LEU A 7 -10.65 24.52 5.37
N ASN A 8 -11.46 24.59 4.33
CA ASN A 8 -11.70 23.50 3.41
C ASN A 8 -10.38 23.30 2.64
N ILE A 9 -9.41 22.69 3.31
CA ILE A 9 -8.26 22.11 2.63
C ILE A 9 -8.87 20.92 1.93
N ASP A 10 -9.17 21.08 0.64
CA ASP A 10 -9.49 19.99 -0.27
C ASP A 10 -8.38 18.96 -0.09
N LYS A 11 -8.62 17.95 0.76
CA LYS A 11 -7.72 16.82 0.89
C LYS A 11 -7.83 16.14 -0.46
N ALA A 12 -6.79 16.26 -1.28
CA ALA A 12 -6.74 15.58 -2.55
C ALA A 12 -7.12 14.10 -2.31
N PRO A 13 -8.05 13.55 -3.11
CA PRO A 13 -8.50 12.17 -2.92
C PRO A 13 -7.26 11.28 -2.90
N LYS A 14 -7.08 10.59 -1.77
CA LYS A 14 -5.92 9.71 -1.59
C LYS A 14 -6.09 8.51 -2.53
N PRO A 15 -5.03 8.06 -3.21
CA PRO A 15 -5.11 6.87 -4.04
C PRO A 15 -5.51 5.65 -3.19
N ARG A 16 -6.38 4.80 -3.73
CA ARG A 16 -6.91 3.59 -3.04
C ARG A 16 -5.83 2.64 -2.51
N ALA A 17 -4.62 2.75 -3.03
CA ALA A 17 -3.43 2.13 -2.47
C ALA A 17 -2.23 3.04 -2.67
N TYR A 18 -1.32 3.07 -1.70
CA TYR A 18 -0.05 3.80 -1.83
C TYR A 18 1.10 3.03 -1.18
N ILE A 19 2.30 3.41 -1.62
CA ILE A 19 3.56 2.80 -1.20
C ILE A 19 4.49 3.92 -0.78
N GLU A 20 5.04 3.81 0.43
CA GLU A 20 6.08 4.69 0.93
C GLU A 20 7.35 3.88 1.15
N PHE A 21 8.52 4.50 1.04
CA PHE A 21 9.81 3.86 1.34
C PHE A 21 10.60 4.77 2.27
N GLY A 22 11.26 4.17 3.26
CA GLY A 22 12.18 4.92 4.12
C GLY A 22 11.49 5.81 5.13
N LEU A 23 10.30 5.41 5.61
CA LEU A 23 9.65 6.11 6.73
C LEU A 23 10.49 5.91 8.02
N PRO A 24 10.38 6.80 9.01
CA PRO A 24 11.03 6.59 10.31
C PRO A 24 10.64 5.24 10.93
N GLY A 25 11.63 4.41 11.27
CA GLY A 25 11.45 3.03 11.74
C GLY A 25 11.23 1.99 10.64
N HIS A 26 11.23 2.41 9.37
CA HIS A 26 11.03 1.61 8.16
C HIS A 26 12.06 2.02 7.08
N GLU A 27 13.30 2.28 7.48
CA GLU A 27 14.33 2.89 6.63
C GLU A 27 14.75 2.01 5.44
N THR A 28 14.51 0.71 5.52
CA THR A 28 14.94 -0.30 4.55
C THR A 28 13.78 -0.99 3.83
N GLU A 29 12.55 -0.58 4.08
CA GLU A 29 11.36 -1.29 3.62
C GLU A 29 10.34 -0.37 2.97
N TYR A 30 9.53 -0.98 2.11
CA TYR A 30 8.34 -0.34 1.57
C TYR A 30 7.17 -0.61 2.50
N VAL A 31 6.39 0.42 2.77
CA VAL A 31 5.14 0.33 3.51
C VAL A 31 4.00 0.45 2.51
N PHE A 32 3.24 -0.63 2.35
CA PHE A 32 2.06 -0.70 1.52
C PHE A 32 0.79 -0.62 2.36
N THR A 33 -0.12 0.26 1.96
CA THR A 33 -1.40 0.51 2.63
C THR A 33 -2.49 0.72 1.58
N THR A 34 -3.70 0.23 1.86
CA THR A 34 -4.90 0.50 1.05
C THR A 34 -5.88 1.40 1.82
N GLN A 35 -6.61 2.24 1.11
CA GLN A 35 -7.70 3.04 1.63
C GLN A 35 -8.94 2.77 0.77
N GLU A 36 -10.01 2.25 1.38
CA GLU A 36 -11.31 2.10 0.71
C GLU A 36 -12.09 3.43 0.64
N ASP A 37 -11.86 4.35 1.59
CA ASP A 37 -12.57 5.63 1.72
C ASP A 37 -11.58 6.79 1.94
N GLU A 38 -11.82 7.93 1.29
CA GLU A 38 -11.08 9.18 1.41
C GLU A 38 -11.09 9.78 2.84
N HIS A 39 -11.99 9.30 3.70
CA HIS A 39 -12.14 9.73 5.08
C HIS A 39 -11.54 8.79 6.14
N CYS A 40 -11.03 7.62 5.77
CA CYS A 40 -10.48 6.65 6.72
C CYS A 40 -8.95 6.51 6.55
N GLU A 41 -8.19 6.77 7.62
CA GLU A 41 -6.72 6.82 7.54
C GLU A 41 -6.06 5.45 7.31
N SER A 42 -6.72 4.37 7.75
CA SER A 42 -6.33 2.98 7.46
C SER A 42 -7.50 2.06 7.83
N GLN A 43 -7.89 1.15 6.94
CA GLN A 43 -8.70 0.00 7.31
C GLN A 43 -7.81 -1.25 7.38
N GLU A 44 -8.29 -2.30 8.07
CA GLU A 44 -7.67 -3.61 7.99
C GLU A 44 -7.57 -4.01 6.51
N LEU A 45 -6.36 -4.36 6.08
CA LEU A 45 -6.14 -4.92 4.75
C LEU A 45 -6.96 -6.19 4.65
N GLN A 46 -7.70 -6.34 3.55
CA GLN A 46 -8.41 -7.59 3.29
C GLN A 46 -7.44 -8.77 3.40
N LEU A 47 -7.87 -9.84 4.07
CA LEU A 47 -7.05 -11.03 4.28
C LEU A 47 -6.49 -11.53 2.94
N GLY A 48 -5.18 -11.72 2.88
CA GLY A 48 -4.50 -12.37 1.75
C GLY A 48 -3.62 -11.48 0.88
N TRP A 49 -3.64 -10.15 1.04
CA TRP A 49 -2.70 -9.25 0.33
C TRP A 49 -1.23 -9.68 0.51
N GLY A 50 -0.81 -9.99 1.74
CA GLY A 50 0.56 -10.43 2.00
C GLY A 50 0.93 -11.72 1.25
N LYS A 51 -0.01 -12.67 1.12
CA LYS A 51 0.20 -13.92 0.38
C LYS A 51 0.28 -13.68 -1.12
N GLU A 52 -0.60 -12.85 -1.66
CA GLU A 52 -0.64 -12.51 -3.08
C GLU A 52 0.63 -11.77 -3.52
N LEU A 53 1.02 -10.73 -2.77
CA LEU A 53 2.28 -10.02 -3.01
C LEU A 53 3.48 -10.95 -2.91
N LYS A 54 3.46 -11.92 -1.97
CA LYS A 54 4.55 -12.89 -1.85
C LYS A 54 4.66 -13.77 -3.09
N SER A 55 3.53 -14.19 -3.63
CA SER A 55 3.47 -14.98 -4.87
C SER A 55 3.98 -14.19 -6.08
N LEU A 56 3.67 -12.90 -6.18
CA LEU A 56 4.04 -12.05 -7.31
C LEU A 56 5.51 -11.61 -7.25
N LEU A 57 6.01 -11.25 -6.07
CA LEU A 57 7.39 -10.79 -5.88
C LEU A 57 8.40 -11.95 -5.85
N GLY A 58 7.96 -13.11 -5.36
CA GLY A 58 8.74 -14.33 -5.30
C GLY A 58 9.75 -14.37 -4.14
N ASP A 59 10.78 -15.18 -4.33
CA ASP A 59 11.83 -15.40 -3.33
C ASP A 59 12.74 -14.17 -3.18
N GLY A 60 13.35 -14.03 -2.00
CA GLY A 60 14.21 -12.90 -1.63
C GLY A 60 13.48 -11.69 -1.06
N TRP A 61 12.17 -11.55 -1.29
CA TRP A 61 11.35 -10.52 -0.65
C TRP A 61 10.79 -11.00 0.70
N LEU A 62 10.91 -10.17 1.74
CA LEU A 62 10.22 -10.41 3.01
C LEU A 62 8.92 -9.61 3.03
N ILE A 63 7.83 -10.25 3.44
CA ILE A 63 6.51 -9.62 3.50
C ILE A 63 5.93 -9.88 4.88
N MET A 64 5.59 -8.79 5.57
CA MET A 64 5.04 -8.82 6.92
C MET A 64 3.70 -8.11 6.94
N ASP A 65 2.64 -8.88 7.17
CA ASP A 65 1.30 -8.35 7.34
C ASP A 65 1.13 -7.84 8.79
N ARG A 66 0.76 -6.56 8.93
CA ARG A 66 0.56 -5.89 10.22
C ARG A 66 -0.92 -5.55 10.45
N GLY A 67 -1.83 -6.14 9.69
CA GLY A 67 -3.26 -5.87 9.75
C GLY A 67 -3.65 -4.64 8.94
N THR A 68 -3.18 -3.45 9.33
CA THR A 68 -3.52 -2.20 8.62
C THR A 68 -2.53 -1.81 7.52
N ARG A 69 -1.39 -2.49 7.47
CA ARG A 69 -0.33 -2.26 6.48
C ARG A 69 0.43 -3.55 6.19
N ILE A 70 1.16 -3.56 5.09
CA ILE A 70 2.17 -4.57 4.78
C ILE A 70 3.53 -3.90 4.70
N GLU A 71 4.47 -4.43 5.47
CA GLU A 71 5.89 -4.09 5.36
C GLU A 71 6.55 -5.06 4.37
N ILE A 72 7.23 -4.50 3.37
CA ILE A 72 7.82 -5.23 2.25
C ILE A 72 9.31 -4.91 2.20
N VAL A 73 10.16 -5.88 2.52
CA VAL A 73 11.62 -5.70 2.48
C VAL A 73 12.14 -6.24 1.14
N PRO A 74 12.86 -5.42 0.34
CA PRO A 74 13.48 -5.89 -0.88
C PRO A 74 14.62 -6.89 -0.60
N PRO A 75 15.01 -7.69 -1.60
CA PRO A 75 16.18 -8.56 -1.49
C PRO A 75 17.41 -7.80 -1.02
N ASN A 76 18.14 -8.39 -0.07
CA ASN A 76 19.32 -7.78 0.57
C ASN A 76 19.04 -6.40 1.22
N SER A 77 17.78 -6.11 1.58
CA SER A 77 17.36 -4.83 2.18
C SER A 77 17.80 -3.60 1.36
N THR A 78 17.93 -3.75 0.04
CA THR A 78 18.46 -2.71 -0.85
C THR A 78 17.38 -2.27 -1.81
N ARG A 79 17.09 -0.96 -1.81
CA ARG A 79 16.21 -0.33 -2.82
C ARG A 79 16.99 0.01 -4.07
N THR A 80 16.53 -0.48 -5.21
CA THR A 80 17.03 -0.17 -6.55
C THR A 80 15.87 0.18 -7.48
N SER A 81 16.18 0.69 -8.68
CA SER A 81 15.15 0.90 -9.70
C SER A 81 14.45 -0.40 -10.12
N GLU A 82 15.14 -1.53 -10.03
CA GLU A 82 14.58 -2.85 -10.33
C GLU A 82 13.58 -3.28 -9.26
N THR A 83 13.92 -3.13 -7.97
CA THR A 83 13.00 -3.46 -6.87
C THR A 83 11.78 -2.54 -6.88
N ASP A 84 11.97 -1.25 -7.17
CA ASP A 84 10.87 -0.29 -7.35
C ASP A 84 9.92 -0.71 -8.49
N THR A 85 10.47 -1.11 -9.64
CA THR A 85 9.67 -1.54 -10.80
C THR A 85 8.88 -2.80 -10.49
N LYS A 86 9.55 -3.84 -9.97
CA LYS A 86 8.93 -5.12 -9.65
C LYS A 86 7.82 -4.98 -8.60
N LEU A 87 8.02 -4.12 -7.60
CA LEU A 87 7.00 -3.84 -6.59
C LEU A 87 5.77 -3.16 -7.17
N ARG A 88 5.95 -2.16 -8.04
CA ARG A 88 4.84 -1.47 -8.71
C ARG A 88 4.02 -2.42 -9.58
N GLU A 89 4.69 -3.29 -10.33
CA GLU A 89 4.03 -4.32 -11.15
C GLU A 89 3.22 -5.28 -10.28
N ALA A 90 3.80 -5.81 -9.21
CA ALA A 90 3.11 -6.73 -8.31
C ALA A 90 1.87 -6.09 -7.67
N ILE A 91 1.98 -4.83 -7.22
CA ILE A 91 0.85 -4.12 -6.62
C ILE A 91 -0.23 -3.84 -7.65
N ASN A 92 0.12 -3.42 -8.87
CA ASN A 92 -0.85 -3.21 -9.94
C ASN A 92 -1.59 -4.51 -10.27
N THR A 93 -0.87 -5.64 -10.39
CA THR A 93 -1.47 -6.96 -10.64
C THR A 93 -2.39 -7.37 -9.50
N ALA A 94 -1.95 -7.31 -8.24
CA ALA A 94 -2.76 -7.67 -7.09
C ALA A 94 -4.01 -6.80 -6.95
N THR A 95 -3.88 -5.51 -7.26
CA THR A 95 -4.98 -4.54 -7.24
C THR A 95 -6.01 -4.86 -8.33
N ASN A 96 -5.56 -5.11 -9.56
CA ASN A 96 -6.45 -5.48 -10.67
C ASN A 96 -7.17 -6.81 -10.41
N ASN A 97 -6.46 -7.82 -9.88
CA ASN A 97 -7.08 -9.09 -9.49
C ASN A 97 -8.18 -8.87 -8.46
N LYS A 98 -7.95 -8.07 -7.42
CA LYS A 98 -8.96 -7.85 -6.38
C LYS A 98 -10.14 -7.00 -6.83
N PHE A 99 -9.97 -6.10 -7.80
CA PHE A 99 -11.08 -5.31 -8.37
C PHE A 99 -11.85 -6.04 -9.48
N GLU A 100 -11.24 -6.97 -10.23
CA GLU A 100 -11.95 -7.83 -11.20
C GLU A 100 -12.80 -8.90 -10.50
N PHE A 101 -12.43 -9.34 -9.31
CA PHE A 101 -13.25 -10.25 -8.48
C PHE A 101 -14.26 -9.52 -7.57
N GLY A 102 -14.42 -8.20 -7.73
CA GLY A 102 -15.37 -7.36 -7.00
C GLY A 102 -16.80 -7.32 -7.57
N GLU A 103 -17.09 -8.01 -8.67
CA GLU A 103 -18.46 -8.23 -9.15
C GLU A 103 -18.85 -9.70 -9.00
N THR A 104 -19.65 -9.98 -7.96
CA THR A 104 -20.68 -11.03 -7.77
C THR A 104 -20.85 -11.17 -6.26
N THR A 105 -21.95 -10.77 -5.60
CA THR A 105 -23.38 -10.85 -5.92
C THR A 105 -24.13 -9.84 -5.04
#